data_AF-A0A2E6D453-F1
#
_entry.id   AF-A0A2E6D453-F1
#
_cell.length_a   1.000
_cell.length_b   1.000
_cell.length_c   1.000
_cell.angle_alpha   90.00
_cell.angle_beta   90.00
_cell.angle_gamma   90.00
#
_symmetry.space_group_name_H-M   'P 1'
#
loop_
_entity.id
_entity.type
_entity.pdbx_description
1 polymer ?
#
loop_
_entity_poly.entity_id
_entity_poly.type
_entity_poly.pdbx_seq_one_letter_code
_entity_poly.pdbx_strand_id
1 'polypeptide(L)'
;MAAILLGMQTHPGSLPLRLAGWLIGGTTLTGCAGPEVASHNLDQLLRPDGGFHYVAAIQGNLEYHLDQMVGNDWLKTAASTEGPEPIESPTELTMEYLLALAEADSHPARPWIGATQVRQFARYALLCPSELARERCFIELAAHAERLGVEAPIAIAPNPATPDQVGTALTELVRLHRITAENGSVPVELQAAYADACAACLKLNLDIHGGWRLLDLVTRLVEHTPQASPGLAELRGLSLALQRHLLSLSLTYGISDPSPLARAAAWGACHAAYGAPFLAEALVSLVMPALTREGQVARTQRHGIPAQQAVDEPVFLKVFELVRGHGLPSDLPGTDADALRGSQLFVLLQVAHDFSAYGERSRTSAMQALGVVTGNEKIGLRKEAWEEWWVAEAARRDGENR
;
A
#
# COMPACT_ATOMS: atom_id res chain seq x y z
N MET A 1 -85.40 5.69 -4.98
CA MET A 1 -85.01 5.64 -3.56
C MET A 1 -84.04 6.79 -3.30
N ALA A 2 -84.35 7.61 -2.30
CA ALA A 2 -83.85 8.97 -1.99
C ALA A 2 -82.33 9.19 -2.21
N ALA A 3 -81.82 10.25 -2.87
CA ALA A 3 -82.04 11.70 -2.81
C ALA A 3 -81.45 12.40 -1.56
N ILE A 4 -80.78 13.54 -1.83
CA ILE A 4 -80.41 14.71 -0.96
C ILE A 4 -78.90 14.88 -0.75
N LEU A 5 -78.25 16.06 -0.91
CA LEU A 5 -78.49 17.36 -1.56
C LEU A 5 -77.16 18.16 -1.48
N LEU A 6 -76.93 19.06 -2.45
CA LEU A 6 -76.31 20.41 -2.35
C LEU A 6 -74.86 20.60 -1.86
N GLY A 7 -74.04 21.19 -2.75
CA GLY A 7 -73.94 22.66 -2.81
C GLY A 7 -72.70 23.34 -2.23
N MET A 8 -71.96 24.00 -3.14
CA MET A 8 -71.22 25.28 -2.99
C MET A 8 -70.05 25.36 -1.98
N GLN A 9 -68.85 25.68 -2.48
CA GLN A 9 -68.27 27.03 -2.40
C GLN A 9 -66.86 27.08 -3.03
N THR A 10 -66.69 28.05 -3.94
CA THR A 10 -65.43 28.48 -4.52
C THR A 10 -64.70 29.42 -3.57
N HIS A 11 -63.42 29.17 -3.28
CA HIS A 11 -62.48 30.21 -2.87
C HIS A 11 -61.12 30.07 -3.57
N PRO A 12 -60.51 31.17 -4.03
CA PRO A 12 -59.20 31.21 -4.66
C PRO A 12 -58.10 31.40 -3.60
N GLY A 13 -56.97 30.73 -3.74
CA GLY A 13 -55.82 31.03 -2.88
C GLY A 13 -54.73 29.97 -2.90
N SER A 14 -53.60 30.35 -3.50
CA SER A 14 -52.25 29.79 -3.30
C SER A 14 -52.07 28.28 -3.48
N LEU A 15 -51.72 27.88 -4.70
CA LEU A 15 -50.89 26.69 -4.95
C LEU A 15 -49.44 27.01 -4.51
N PRO A 16 -48.84 26.28 -3.55
CA PRO A 16 -47.43 26.42 -3.27
C PRO A 16 -46.63 25.80 -4.43
N LEU A 17 -45.72 26.60 -4.98
CA LEU A 17 -44.53 26.20 -5.73
C LEU A 17 -43.69 25.22 -4.88
N ARG A 18 -44.12 23.96 -4.82
CA ARG A 18 -43.38 22.86 -4.19
C ARG A 18 -43.73 21.59 -4.94
N LEU A 19 -43.16 21.41 -6.14
CA LEU A 19 -43.01 20.10 -6.83
C LEU A 19 -42.31 20.20 -8.22
N ALA A 20 -41.48 21.20 -8.46
CA ALA A 20 -40.76 21.37 -9.74
C ALA A 20 -39.25 21.61 -9.58
N GLY A 21 -38.65 21.12 -8.49
CA GLY A 21 -37.21 21.28 -8.20
C GLY A 21 -36.43 19.98 -8.06
N TRP A 22 -37.04 18.81 -8.32
CA TRP A 22 -36.46 17.50 -7.99
C TRP A 22 -36.30 16.55 -9.20
N LEU A 23 -36.32 17.06 -10.43
CA LEU A 23 -36.32 16.21 -11.64
C LEU A 23 -35.29 16.58 -12.72
N ILE A 24 -34.25 17.37 -12.42
CA ILE A 24 -33.16 17.66 -13.39
C ILE A 24 -31.74 17.33 -12.85
N GLY A 25 -31.57 16.79 -11.65
CA GLY A 25 -30.23 16.59 -11.05
C GLY A 25 -29.90 15.18 -10.53
N GLY A 26 -30.63 14.14 -10.91
CA GLY A 26 -30.65 12.87 -10.14
C GLY A 26 -29.93 11.66 -10.72
N THR A 27 -29.32 11.70 -11.90
CA THR A 27 -28.91 10.46 -12.59
C THR A 27 -27.47 10.36 -13.09
N THR A 28 -26.54 11.25 -12.69
CA THR A 28 -25.10 11.13 -13.03
C THR A 28 -24.14 11.68 -11.95
N LEU A 29 -24.48 11.55 -10.66
CA LEU A 29 -23.58 11.92 -9.54
C LEU A 29 -23.14 10.74 -8.65
N THR A 30 -23.18 9.51 -9.16
CA THR A 30 -22.19 8.48 -8.76
C THR A 30 -20.85 8.80 -9.44
N GLY A 31 -20.45 10.07 -9.39
CA GLY A 31 -19.19 10.55 -9.93
C GLY A 31 -18.10 10.03 -9.02
N CYS A 32 -17.13 9.34 -9.61
CA CYS A 32 -15.93 8.85 -8.95
C CYS A 32 -15.50 9.84 -7.85
N ALA A 33 -15.40 9.36 -6.60
CA ALA A 33 -14.88 10.19 -5.53
C ALA A 33 -13.50 10.71 -5.97
N GLY A 34 -13.27 12.03 -5.92
CA GLY A 34 -11.95 12.58 -6.18
C GLY A 34 -10.92 11.96 -5.21
N PRO A 35 -9.64 11.86 -5.59
CA PRO A 35 -8.63 11.27 -4.69
C PRO A 35 -8.57 11.97 -3.33
N GLU A 36 -8.87 13.26 -3.27
CA GLU A 36 -8.93 14.05 -2.04
C GLU A 36 -10.10 13.64 -1.15
N VAL A 37 -11.26 13.37 -1.75
CA VAL A 37 -12.49 12.94 -1.06
C VAL A 37 -12.35 11.51 -0.55
N ALA A 38 -11.86 10.61 -1.41
CA ALA A 38 -11.56 9.24 -1.02
C ALA A 38 -10.56 9.22 0.14
N SER A 39 -9.48 10.00 0.05
CA SER A 39 -8.51 10.14 1.13
C SER A 39 -9.14 10.71 2.40
N HIS A 40 -9.99 11.74 2.31
CA HIS A 40 -10.66 12.29 3.48
C HIS A 40 -11.55 11.24 4.17
N ASN A 41 -12.37 10.52 3.39
CA ASN A 41 -13.28 9.51 3.92
C ASN A 41 -12.51 8.33 4.52
N LEU A 42 -11.40 7.91 3.90
CA LEU A 42 -10.47 6.94 4.50
C LEU A 42 -9.90 7.46 5.84
N ASP A 43 -9.60 8.75 5.94
CA ASP A 43 -9.15 9.32 7.22
C ASP A 43 -10.21 9.26 8.32
N GLN A 44 -11.50 9.35 7.95
CA GLN A 44 -12.63 9.22 8.88
C GLN A 44 -12.97 7.76 9.22
N LEU A 45 -12.69 6.81 8.33
CA LEU A 45 -13.08 5.40 8.50
C LEU A 45 -12.16 4.61 9.40
N LEU A 46 -10.85 4.90 9.36
CA LEU A 46 -9.86 4.14 10.14
C LEU A 46 -9.51 4.91 11.41
N ARG A 47 -9.64 4.26 12.57
CA ARG A 47 -9.21 4.80 13.86
C ARG A 47 -7.69 4.82 13.96
N PRO A 48 -7.10 5.64 14.84
CA PRO A 48 -5.67 5.64 15.08
C PRO A 48 -5.12 4.29 15.60
N ASP A 49 -5.95 3.49 16.27
CA ASP A 49 -5.60 2.17 16.82
C ASP A 49 -5.77 1.01 15.82
N GLY A 50 -6.16 1.30 14.57
CA GLY A 50 -6.41 0.29 13.54
C GLY A 50 -7.82 -0.32 13.57
N GLY A 51 -8.73 0.15 14.41
CA GLY A 51 -10.15 -0.22 14.32
C GLY A 51 -10.90 0.56 13.24
N PHE A 52 -12.08 0.11 12.82
CA PHE A 52 -12.98 0.92 12.01
C PHE A 52 -13.86 1.84 12.87
N HIS A 53 -14.18 3.02 12.34
CA HIS A 53 -15.29 3.84 12.80
C HIS A 53 -16.59 3.33 12.17
N TYR A 54 -17.60 3.05 13.00
CA TYR A 54 -18.97 2.73 12.57
C TYR A 54 -19.88 3.96 12.53
N VAL A 55 -19.35 5.11 12.92
CA VAL A 55 -20.02 6.41 12.82
C VAL A 55 -18.96 7.41 12.39
N ALA A 56 -19.15 8.06 11.24
CA ALA A 56 -18.15 8.94 10.64
C ALA A 56 -18.79 10.06 9.81
N ALA A 57 -18.09 11.17 9.65
CA ALA A 57 -18.52 12.27 8.78
C ALA A 57 -18.01 12.02 7.35
N ILE A 58 -18.63 11.08 6.65
CA ILE A 58 -18.31 10.75 5.25
C ILE A 58 -18.84 11.88 4.36
N GLN A 59 -17.99 12.38 3.46
CA GLN A 59 -18.34 13.49 2.58
C GLN A 59 -18.53 13.03 1.14
N GLY A 60 -19.52 13.60 0.45
CA GLY A 60 -19.65 13.53 -1.00
C GLY A 60 -18.68 14.50 -1.71
N ASN A 61 -18.50 14.32 -3.02
CA ASN A 61 -17.62 15.18 -3.83
C ASN A 61 -18.00 16.67 -3.76
N LEU A 62 -19.30 16.97 -3.86
CA LEU A 62 -19.80 18.34 -3.84
C LEU A 62 -19.57 18.99 -2.48
N GLU A 63 -19.90 18.29 -1.40
CA GLU A 63 -19.72 18.76 -0.02
C GLU A 63 -18.26 19.06 0.28
N TYR A 64 -17.37 18.13 -0.07
CA TYR A 64 -15.94 18.32 0.13
C TYR A 64 -15.41 19.56 -0.59
N HIS A 65 -15.76 19.74 -1.87
CA HIS A 65 -15.29 20.91 -2.63
C HIS A 65 -15.91 22.21 -2.13
N LEU A 66 -17.18 22.21 -1.72
CA LEU A 66 -17.81 23.38 -1.10
C LEU A 66 -17.12 23.74 0.23
N ASP A 67 -16.81 22.75 1.07
CA ASP A 67 -16.08 22.97 2.32
C ASP A 67 -14.69 23.57 2.09
N GLN A 68 -13.96 23.10 1.08
CA GLN A 68 -12.64 23.63 0.72
C GLN A 68 -12.72 25.04 0.11
N MET A 69 -13.69 25.31 -0.76
CA MET A 69 -13.83 26.62 -1.41
C MET A 69 -14.21 27.72 -0.43
N VAL A 70 -15.02 27.40 0.57
CA VAL A 70 -15.69 28.43 1.35
C VAL A 70 -14.83 28.96 2.49
N GLY A 71 -13.81 28.23 2.95
CA GLY A 71 -12.69 28.72 3.78
C GLY A 71 -13.04 29.46 5.08
N ASN A 72 -14.32 29.63 5.41
CA ASN A 72 -14.83 30.51 6.44
C ASN A 72 -15.94 29.82 7.23
N ASP A 73 -15.88 29.95 8.55
CA ASP A 73 -16.73 29.28 9.55
C ASP A 73 -18.24 29.50 9.40
N TRP A 74 -18.71 30.49 8.63
CA TRP A 74 -20.14 30.82 8.58
C TRP A 74 -20.99 29.86 7.73
N LEU A 75 -20.41 29.25 6.69
CA LEU A 75 -21.11 28.31 5.79
C LEU A 75 -20.90 26.84 6.19
N LYS A 76 -19.89 26.53 7.02
CA LYS A 76 -19.70 25.18 7.61
C LYS A 76 -20.93 24.74 8.41
N THR A 77 -21.63 25.69 9.03
CA THR A 77 -22.93 25.45 9.72
C THR A 77 -24.07 25.04 8.80
N ALA A 78 -23.95 25.24 7.48
CA ALA A 78 -25.00 24.93 6.50
C ALA A 78 -24.65 23.77 5.55
N ALA A 79 -23.36 23.47 5.34
CA ALA A 79 -22.90 22.37 4.50
C ALA A 79 -22.74 21.03 5.25
N SER A 80 -22.52 21.06 6.57
CA SER A 80 -22.45 19.87 7.44
C SER A 80 -23.58 19.88 8.48
N THR A 81 -24.83 20.05 8.04
CA THR A 81 -25.99 19.98 8.94
C THR A 81 -26.31 18.57 9.40
N GLU A 82 -25.85 17.55 8.68
CA GLU A 82 -25.96 16.15 9.08
C GLU A 82 -24.61 15.77 9.71
N GLY A 83 -24.62 15.51 11.03
CA GLY A 83 -23.42 15.13 11.78
C GLY A 83 -22.91 13.74 11.36
N PRO A 84 -21.95 13.16 12.10
CA PRO A 84 -21.44 11.83 11.82
C PRO A 84 -22.57 10.80 11.64
N GLU A 85 -22.55 10.07 10.53
CA GLU A 85 -23.60 9.11 10.16
C GLU A 85 -23.19 7.67 10.49
N PRO A 86 -24.15 6.79 10.83
CA PRO A 86 -23.87 5.38 11.02
C PRO A 86 -23.46 4.71 9.70
N ILE A 87 -22.39 3.93 9.74
CA ILE A 87 -21.88 3.15 8.62
C ILE A 87 -22.23 1.69 8.85
N GLU A 88 -23.05 1.12 7.96
CA GLU A 88 -23.47 -0.29 8.03
C GLU A 88 -22.28 -1.24 7.83
N SER A 89 -21.44 -0.95 6.83
CA SER A 89 -20.33 -1.81 6.41
C SER A 89 -19.06 -0.99 6.18
N PRO A 90 -18.26 -0.71 7.23
CA PRO A 90 -17.05 0.10 7.08
C PRO A 90 -15.97 -0.60 6.24
N THR A 91 -16.00 -1.94 6.18
CA THR A 91 -15.08 -2.71 5.34
C THR A 91 -15.36 -2.52 3.85
N GLU A 92 -16.62 -2.63 3.43
CA GLU A 92 -17.01 -2.44 2.03
C GLU A 92 -16.74 -1.00 1.60
N LEU A 93 -17.16 -0.03 2.42
CA LEU A 93 -16.92 1.38 2.15
C LEU A 93 -15.42 1.74 2.10
N THR A 94 -14.60 1.11 2.95
CA THR A 94 -13.14 1.22 2.88
C THR A 94 -12.62 0.72 1.54
N MET A 95 -13.09 -0.44 1.07
CA MET A 95 -12.65 -0.98 -0.22
C MET A 95 -13.06 -0.08 -1.37
N GLU A 96 -14.28 0.47 -1.37
CA GLU A 96 -14.73 1.42 -2.39
C GLU A 96 -13.80 2.63 -2.49
N TYR A 97 -13.43 3.24 -1.36
CA TYR A 97 -12.52 4.40 -1.39
C TYR A 97 -11.07 4.04 -1.72
N LEU A 98 -10.58 2.87 -1.32
CA LEU A 98 -9.25 2.40 -1.73
C LEU A 98 -9.20 2.16 -3.25
N LEU A 99 -10.26 1.61 -3.85
CA LEU A 99 -10.39 1.44 -5.29
C LEU A 99 -10.45 2.78 -6.02
N ALA A 100 -11.30 3.70 -5.56
CA ALA A 100 -11.39 5.04 -6.14
C ALA A 100 -10.05 5.78 -6.07
N LEU A 101 -9.32 5.63 -4.96
CA LEU A 101 -8.00 6.22 -4.80
C LEU A 101 -6.96 5.57 -5.71
N ALA A 102 -7.02 4.26 -5.95
CA ALA A 102 -6.13 3.56 -6.87
C ALA A 102 -6.34 3.97 -8.33
N GLU A 103 -7.59 4.22 -8.72
CA GLU A 103 -7.95 4.67 -10.07
C GLU A 103 -7.56 6.13 -10.35
N ALA A 104 -7.20 6.90 -9.33
CA ALA A 104 -6.82 8.29 -9.49
C ALA A 104 -5.47 8.44 -10.21
N ASP A 105 -5.48 9.23 -11.29
CA ASP A 105 -4.27 9.47 -12.10
C ASP A 105 -3.25 10.38 -11.40
N SER A 106 -2.10 9.80 -11.07
CA SER A 106 -0.91 10.47 -10.53
C SER A 106 -0.13 11.24 -11.61
N HIS A 107 -0.81 12.15 -12.31
CA HIS A 107 -0.21 12.97 -13.37
C HIS A 107 0.93 13.86 -12.83
N PRO A 108 2.02 14.11 -13.57
CA PRO A 108 3.13 14.98 -13.13
C PRO A 108 2.72 16.41 -12.73
N ALA A 109 1.59 16.90 -13.26
CA ALA A 109 1.01 18.20 -12.88
C ALA A 109 0.37 18.21 -11.49
N ARG A 110 0.02 17.04 -10.95
CA ARG A 110 -0.61 16.85 -9.64
C ARG A 110 0.19 15.86 -8.78
N PRO A 111 1.45 16.18 -8.47
CA PRO A 111 2.34 15.25 -7.77
C PRO A 111 1.89 14.89 -6.36
N TRP A 112 0.99 15.68 -5.76
CA TRP A 112 0.42 15.40 -4.44
C TRP A 112 -0.53 14.19 -4.46
N ILE A 113 -1.16 13.83 -5.59
CA ILE A 113 -2.03 12.65 -5.70
C ILE A 113 -1.23 11.38 -5.37
N GLY A 114 -0.05 11.22 -5.96
CA GLY A 114 0.81 10.06 -5.70
C GLY A 114 1.29 10.00 -4.24
N ALA A 115 1.51 11.16 -3.62
CA ALA A 115 1.84 11.23 -2.21
C ALA A 115 0.65 10.81 -1.33
N THR A 116 -0.56 11.25 -1.66
CA THR A 116 -1.81 10.85 -0.99
C THR A 116 -2.09 9.35 -1.14
N GLN A 117 -1.88 8.78 -2.33
CA GLN A 117 -2.01 7.34 -2.57
C GLN A 117 -1.04 6.54 -1.70
N VAL A 118 0.26 6.82 -1.77
CA VAL A 118 1.28 6.15 -0.95
C VAL A 118 0.94 6.28 0.52
N ARG A 119 0.53 7.46 0.97
CA ARG A 119 0.12 7.73 2.34
C ARG A 119 -1.01 6.79 2.80
N GLN A 120 -2.10 6.75 2.05
CA GLN A 120 -3.29 5.99 2.44
C GLN A 120 -3.04 4.49 2.33
N PHE A 121 -2.44 4.01 1.24
CA PHE A 121 -2.14 2.59 1.09
C PHE A 121 -1.15 2.11 2.13
N ALA A 122 -0.11 2.90 2.45
CA ALA A 122 0.81 2.56 3.53
C ALA A 122 0.08 2.45 4.88
N ARG A 123 -0.75 3.43 5.21
CA ARG A 123 -1.54 3.42 6.45
C ARG A 123 -2.44 2.18 6.55
N TYR A 124 -3.24 1.93 5.52
CA TYR A 124 -4.20 0.83 5.52
C TYR A 124 -3.52 -0.53 5.44
N ALA A 125 -2.42 -0.66 4.72
CA ALA A 125 -1.63 -1.90 4.65
C ALA A 125 -1.13 -2.36 6.02
N LEU A 126 -0.91 -1.46 6.99
CA LEU A 126 -0.45 -1.85 8.33
C LEU A 126 -1.56 -1.91 9.37
N LEU A 127 -2.48 -0.96 9.34
CA LEU A 127 -3.39 -0.73 10.45
C LEU A 127 -4.81 -1.27 10.20
N CYS A 128 -5.18 -1.51 8.94
CA CYS A 128 -6.54 -1.91 8.62
C CYS A 128 -6.82 -3.32 9.16
N PRO A 129 -7.95 -3.57 9.83
CA PRO A 129 -8.25 -4.89 10.38
C PRO A 129 -8.68 -5.87 9.28
N SER A 130 -9.23 -5.36 8.16
CA SER A 130 -9.61 -6.16 7.00
C SER A 130 -8.39 -6.65 6.22
N GLU A 131 -8.24 -7.97 6.10
CA GLU A 131 -7.15 -8.57 5.32
C GLU A 131 -7.24 -8.26 3.82
N LEU A 132 -8.45 -8.18 3.26
CA LEU A 132 -8.65 -7.84 1.84
C LEU A 132 -8.22 -6.40 1.54
N ALA A 133 -8.47 -5.48 2.48
CA ALA A 133 -8.00 -4.11 2.35
C ALA A 133 -6.47 -4.03 2.43
N ARG A 134 -5.84 -4.78 3.35
CA ARG A 134 -4.38 -4.85 3.43
C ARG A 134 -3.77 -5.47 2.18
N GLU A 135 -4.33 -6.58 1.69
CA GLU A 135 -3.94 -7.22 0.42
C GLU A 135 -3.98 -6.21 -0.73
N ARG A 136 -5.11 -5.52 -0.90
CA ARG A 136 -5.25 -4.52 -1.96
C ARG A 136 -4.23 -3.40 -1.82
N CYS A 137 -3.99 -2.89 -0.61
CA CYS A 137 -3.00 -1.84 -0.39
C CYS A 137 -1.59 -2.30 -0.79
N PHE A 138 -1.18 -3.53 -0.49
CA PHE A 138 0.14 -4.04 -0.92
C PHE A 138 0.26 -4.13 -2.44
N ILE A 139 -0.81 -4.52 -3.15
CA ILE A 139 -0.85 -4.52 -4.61
C ILE A 139 -0.58 -3.11 -5.16
N GLU A 140 -1.24 -2.08 -4.62
CA GLU A 140 -1.05 -0.69 -5.07
C GLU A 140 0.34 -0.13 -4.67
N LEU A 141 0.83 -0.49 -3.49
CA LEU A 141 2.18 -0.10 -3.05
C LEU A 141 3.27 -0.68 -3.97
N ALA A 142 3.07 -1.83 -4.60
CA ALA A 142 4.00 -2.41 -5.55
C ALA A 142 4.27 -1.47 -6.74
N ALA A 143 3.20 -0.95 -7.36
CA ALA A 143 3.31 -0.03 -8.50
C ALA A 143 4.01 1.27 -8.10
N HIS A 144 3.77 1.77 -6.88
CA HIS A 144 4.46 2.95 -6.38
C HIS A 144 5.93 2.70 -6.04
N ALA A 145 6.27 1.54 -5.49
CA ALA A 145 7.64 1.15 -5.18
C ALA A 145 8.48 1.07 -6.46
N GLU A 146 7.95 0.45 -7.52
CA GLU A 146 8.58 0.40 -8.84
C GLU A 146 8.76 1.81 -9.42
N ARG A 147 7.69 2.61 -9.47
CA ARG A 147 7.72 4.00 -9.98
C ARG A 147 8.77 4.87 -9.27
N LEU A 148 8.94 4.69 -7.96
CA LEU A 148 9.83 5.52 -7.16
C LEU A 148 11.25 4.95 -7.04
N GLY A 149 11.50 3.75 -7.57
CA GLY A 149 12.80 3.07 -7.48
C GLY A 149 13.16 2.73 -6.03
N VAL A 150 12.27 2.05 -5.32
CA VAL A 150 12.54 1.58 -3.96
C VAL A 150 13.41 0.31 -4.03
N GLU A 151 14.71 0.46 -3.78
CA GLU A 151 15.70 -0.62 -4.04
C GLU A 151 16.02 -1.51 -2.84
N ALA A 152 15.67 -1.08 -1.62
CA ALA A 152 16.04 -1.82 -0.41
C ALA A 152 14.98 -1.71 0.69
N PRO A 153 14.84 -2.77 1.52
CA PRO A 153 14.10 -2.67 2.76
C PRO A 153 14.84 -1.74 3.73
N ILE A 154 14.11 -1.16 4.67
CA ILE A 154 14.69 -0.38 5.76
C ILE A 154 14.38 -1.04 7.09
N ALA A 155 15.33 -0.96 8.02
CA ALA A 155 15.13 -1.49 9.35
C ALA A 155 14.02 -0.71 10.07
N ILE A 156 13.16 -1.44 10.79
CA ILE A 156 12.16 -0.83 11.66
C ILE A 156 12.89 -0.06 12.76
N ALA A 157 12.55 1.21 12.93
CA ALA A 157 13.09 2.10 13.94
C ALA A 157 12.83 1.55 15.35
N PRO A 158 13.86 1.19 16.15
CA PRO A 158 13.65 0.70 17.51
C PRO A 158 13.19 1.80 18.47
N ASN A 159 13.63 3.04 18.22
CA ASN A 159 13.28 4.24 18.98
C ASN A 159 12.78 5.30 18.00
N PRO A 160 11.52 5.21 17.53
CA PRO A 160 11.01 6.15 16.57
C PRO A 160 10.87 7.55 17.16
N ALA A 161 10.93 8.57 16.30
CA ALA A 161 10.74 9.95 16.68
C ALA A 161 9.37 10.13 17.34
N THR A 162 9.35 10.81 18.48
CA THR A 162 8.10 11.05 19.22
C THR A 162 7.18 12.00 18.45
N PRO A 163 5.87 12.01 18.74
CA PRO A 163 4.95 12.98 18.15
C PRO A 163 5.42 14.44 18.31
N ASP A 164 6.04 14.77 19.44
CA ASP A 164 6.56 16.12 19.72
C ASP A 164 7.77 16.47 18.85
N GLN A 165 8.67 15.51 18.60
CA GLN A 165 9.82 15.69 17.71
C GLN A 165 9.37 15.91 16.26
N VAL A 166 8.41 15.10 15.80
CA VAL A 166 7.80 15.28 14.47
C VAL A 166 7.08 16.62 14.40
N GLY A 167 6.30 16.98 15.41
CA GLY A 167 5.59 18.26 15.51
C GLY A 167 6.52 19.47 15.51
N THR A 168 7.67 19.38 16.17
CA THR A 168 8.70 20.44 16.18
C THR A 168 9.28 20.65 14.79
N ALA A 169 9.67 19.57 14.11
CA ALA A 169 10.20 19.66 12.73
C ALA A 169 9.16 20.22 11.76
N LEU A 170 7.89 19.78 11.89
CA LEU A 170 6.77 20.28 11.11
C LEU A 170 6.50 21.78 11.35
N THR A 171 6.54 22.22 12.60
CA THR A 171 6.27 23.61 12.98
C THR A 171 7.27 24.55 12.31
N GLU A 172 8.55 24.16 12.29
CA GLU A 172 9.58 24.95 11.63
C GLU A 172 9.39 25.01 10.11
N LEU A 173 9.07 23.87 9.48
CA LEU A 173 8.79 23.82 8.03
C LEU A 173 7.58 24.69 7.66
N VAL A 174 6.49 24.62 8.43
CA VAL A 174 5.29 25.45 8.23
C VAL A 174 5.58 26.93 8.45
N ARG A 175 6.35 27.26 9.49
CA ARG A 175 6.74 28.65 9.79
C ARG A 175 7.52 29.24 8.62
N LEU A 176 8.53 28.53 8.13
CA LEU A 176 9.32 28.95 6.98
C LEU A 176 8.44 29.07 5.73
N HIS A 177 7.58 28.08 5.47
CA HIS A 177 6.67 28.11 4.32
C HIS A 177 5.74 29.33 4.32
N ARG A 178 5.17 29.67 5.48
CA ARG A 178 4.32 30.87 5.62
C ARG A 178 5.08 32.15 5.30
N ILE A 179 6.29 32.31 5.82
CA ILE A 179 7.14 33.48 5.55
C ILE A 179 7.42 33.60 4.05
N THR A 180 7.65 32.47 3.37
CA THR A 180 7.93 32.46 1.92
C THR A 180 6.69 32.78 1.09
N ALA A 181 5.50 32.35 1.53
CA ALA A 181 4.24 32.66 0.87
C ALA A 181 3.86 34.15 1.01
N GLU A 182 4.10 34.75 2.18
CA GLU A 182 3.78 36.16 2.46
C GLU A 182 4.68 37.15 1.69
N ASN A 183 5.96 36.83 1.51
CA ASN A 183 6.94 37.75 0.92
C ASN A 183 7.04 37.66 -0.62
N GLY A 184 6.38 36.67 -1.25
CA GLY A 184 6.40 36.45 -2.71
C GLY A 184 7.78 36.06 -3.30
N SER A 185 8.84 36.10 -2.50
CA SER A 185 10.20 35.67 -2.81
C SER A 185 10.88 35.16 -1.55
N VAL A 186 11.80 34.20 -1.70
CA VAL A 186 12.61 33.66 -0.59
C VAL A 186 13.95 34.41 -0.59
N PRO A 187 14.27 35.22 0.44
CA PRO A 187 15.63 35.68 0.69
C PRO A 187 16.60 34.49 0.67
N VAL A 188 17.79 34.64 0.06
CA VAL A 188 18.78 33.56 -0.08
C VAL A 188 19.06 32.84 1.26
N GLU A 189 19.08 33.59 2.35
CA GLU A 189 19.26 33.10 3.72
C GLU A 189 18.12 32.16 4.17
N LEU A 190 16.89 32.46 3.77
CA LEU A 190 15.71 31.61 4.06
C LEU A 190 15.67 30.38 3.17
N GLN A 191 16.30 30.37 2.00
CA GLN A 191 16.38 29.18 1.15
C GLN A 191 17.24 28.09 1.78
N ALA A 192 18.39 28.48 2.37
CA ALA A 192 19.23 27.57 3.14
C ALA A 192 18.48 27.01 4.36
N ALA A 193 17.81 27.88 5.12
CA ALA A 193 17.00 27.45 6.27
C ALA A 193 15.86 26.49 5.87
N TYR A 194 15.24 26.71 4.71
CA TYR A 194 14.20 25.84 4.16
C TYR A 194 14.74 24.44 3.83
N ALA A 195 15.87 24.38 3.11
CA ALA A 195 16.53 23.13 2.79
C ALA A 195 16.98 22.38 4.06
N ASP A 196 17.50 23.10 5.05
CA ASP A 196 17.90 22.55 6.35
C ASP A 196 16.69 21.98 7.11
N ALA A 197 15.54 22.65 7.09
CA ALA A 197 14.31 22.15 7.69
C ALA A 197 13.82 20.87 7.00
N CYS A 198 13.83 20.81 5.66
CA CYS A 198 13.53 19.59 4.91
C CYS A 198 14.51 18.45 5.25
N ALA A 199 15.81 18.75 5.35
CA ALA A 199 16.82 17.77 5.72
C ALA A 199 16.64 17.28 7.18
N ALA A 200 16.23 18.16 8.10
CA ALA A 200 15.94 17.80 9.48
C ALA A 200 14.76 16.81 9.57
N CYS A 201 13.71 17.01 8.77
CA CYS A 201 12.60 16.07 8.65
C CYS A 201 13.06 14.66 8.23
N LEU A 202 13.99 14.55 7.27
CA LEU A 202 14.52 13.27 6.79
C LEU A 202 15.49 12.59 7.78
N LYS A 203 16.07 13.35 8.71
CA LYS A 203 16.94 12.81 9.77
C LYS A 203 16.16 12.22 10.95
N LEU A 204 14.84 12.45 11.00
CA LEU A 204 14.00 11.84 12.02
C LEU A 204 13.97 10.32 11.82
N ASN A 205 14.06 9.58 12.93
CA ASN A 205 13.89 8.14 12.91
C ASN A 205 12.39 7.80 12.82
N LEU A 206 11.80 7.90 11.65
CA LEU A 206 10.34 7.82 11.49
C LEU A 206 9.85 6.37 11.49
N ASP A 207 8.85 6.09 12.32
CA ASP A 207 7.96 4.94 12.13
C ASP A 207 6.89 5.25 11.07
N ILE A 208 5.97 4.31 10.86
CA ILE A 208 4.89 4.47 9.90
C ILE A 208 3.97 5.66 10.24
N HIS A 209 3.68 5.88 11.53
CA HIS A 209 2.77 6.94 11.96
C HIS A 209 3.41 8.33 11.86
N GLY A 210 4.68 8.46 12.22
CA GLY A 210 5.47 9.67 12.04
C GLY A 210 5.64 10.00 10.56
N GLY A 211 6.02 9.00 9.75
CA GLY A 211 6.19 9.15 8.31
C GLY A 211 4.88 9.56 7.62
N TRP A 212 3.75 8.95 7.98
CA TRP A 212 2.45 9.31 7.44
C TRP A 212 2.10 10.76 7.80
N ARG A 213 2.09 11.14 9.07
CA ARG A 213 1.72 12.52 9.48
C ARG A 213 2.58 13.57 8.79
N LEU A 214 3.88 13.29 8.67
CA LEU A 214 4.82 14.16 7.99
C LEU A 214 4.53 14.25 6.48
N LEU A 215 4.24 13.11 5.82
CA LEU A 215 3.87 13.10 4.41
C LEU A 215 2.53 13.81 4.16
N ASP A 216 1.52 13.65 5.01
CA ASP A 216 0.23 14.35 4.87
C ASP A 216 0.44 15.87 4.82
N LEU A 217 1.18 16.40 5.80
CA LEU A 217 1.43 17.83 5.86
C LEU A 217 2.26 18.33 4.69
N VAL A 218 3.35 17.64 4.35
CA VAL A 218 4.18 17.98 3.19
C VAL A 218 3.39 17.94 1.89
N THR A 219 2.46 16.99 1.76
CA THR A 219 1.57 16.86 0.59
C THR A 219 0.67 18.09 0.46
N ARG A 220 0.04 18.53 1.56
CA ARG A 220 -0.78 19.75 1.57
C ARG A 220 0.05 21.00 1.24
N LEU A 221 1.29 21.09 1.76
CA LEU A 221 2.18 22.19 1.40
C LEU A 221 2.48 22.18 -0.10
N VAL A 222 2.86 21.03 -0.68
CA VAL A 222 3.14 20.90 -2.12
C VAL A 222 1.93 21.28 -2.97
N GLU A 223 0.74 20.85 -2.60
CA GLU A 223 -0.51 21.14 -3.30
C GLU A 223 -0.80 22.66 -3.35
N HIS A 224 -0.62 23.35 -2.23
CA HIS A 224 -0.95 24.78 -2.09
C HIS A 224 0.21 25.71 -2.48
N THR A 225 1.36 25.17 -2.86
CA THR A 225 2.53 25.97 -3.28
C THR A 225 2.47 26.27 -4.78
N PRO A 226 2.47 27.55 -5.20
CA PRO A 226 2.55 27.91 -6.61
C PRO A 226 3.78 27.30 -7.32
N GLN A 227 3.63 26.94 -8.60
CA GLN A 227 4.70 26.28 -9.37
C GLN A 227 5.99 27.10 -9.49
N ALA A 228 5.88 28.43 -9.44
CA ALA A 228 7.01 29.35 -9.51
C ALA A 228 7.66 29.63 -8.15
N SER A 229 7.14 29.05 -7.06
CA SER A 229 7.61 29.36 -5.70
C SER A 229 9.02 28.81 -5.45
N PRO A 230 9.94 29.66 -4.97
CA PRO A 230 11.22 29.18 -4.46
C PRO A 230 10.98 28.28 -3.23
N GLY A 231 11.62 27.11 -3.17
CA GLY A 231 11.38 26.08 -2.12
C GLY A 231 10.51 24.90 -2.55
N LEU A 232 9.75 25.01 -3.66
CA LEU A 232 8.90 23.92 -4.14
C LEU A 232 9.69 22.67 -4.55
N ALA A 233 10.89 22.86 -5.09
CA ALA A 233 11.76 21.75 -5.48
C ALA A 233 12.20 20.94 -4.24
N GLU A 234 12.55 21.63 -3.16
CA GLU A 234 12.94 21.06 -1.88
C GLU A 234 11.76 20.33 -1.22
N LEU A 235 10.55 20.92 -1.23
CA LEU A 235 9.34 20.25 -0.76
C LEU A 235 9.02 18.98 -1.54
N ARG A 236 9.15 19.03 -2.87
CA ARG A 236 8.94 17.85 -3.73
C ARG A 236 9.98 16.78 -3.45
N GLY A 237 11.25 17.17 -3.26
CA GLY A 237 12.32 16.27 -2.86
C GLY A 237 12.00 15.57 -1.53
N LEU A 238 11.57 16.34 -0.52
CA LEU A 238 11.13 15.83 0.77
C LEU A 238 9.94 14.87 0.62
N SER A 239 8.91 15.25 -0.14
CA SER A 239 7.73 14.40 -0.40
C SER A 239 8.11 13.06 -1.01
N LEU A 240 8.97 13.07 -2.04
CA LEU A 240 9.43 11.84 -2.71
C LEU A 240 10.26 10.96 -1.77
N ALA A 241 11.13 11.56 -0.96
CA ALA A 241 11.92 10.82 0.03
C ALA A 241 11.03 10.18 1.11
N LEU A 242 10.01 10.89 1.60
CA LEU A 242 9.04 10.36 2.57
C LEU A 242 8.17 9.25 1.96
N GLN A 243 7.77 9.38 0.69
CA GLN A 243 7.06 8.31 -0.02
C GLN A 243 7.90 7.03 -0.09
N ARG A 244 9.18 7.13 -0.49
CA ARG A 244 10.10 5.98 -0.52
C ARG A 244 10.31 5.37 0.86
N HIS A 245 10.44 6.20 1.90
CA HIS A 245 10.57 5.75 3.28
C HIS A 245 9.34 4.95 3.73
N LEU A 246 8.14 5.49 3.52
CA LEU A 246 6.90 4.80 3.87
C LEU A 246 6.71 3.51 3.10
N LEU A 247 6.98 3.50 1.79
CA LEU A 247 6.93 2.28 0.97
C LEU A 247 7.88 1.21 1.53
N SER A 248 9.12 1.59 1.84
CA SER A 248 10.12 0.66 2.37
C SER A 248 9.71 0.11 3.74
N LEU A 249 9.17 0.95 4.63
CA LEU A 249 8.59 0.49 5.91
C LEU A 249 7.42 -0.46 5.68
N SER A 250 6.44 -0.07 4.87
CA SER A 250 5.25 -0.88 4.63
C SER A 250 5.58 -2.25 4.07
N LEU A 251 6.49 -2.32 3.10
CA LEU A 251 6.98 -3.59 2.56
C LEU A 251 7.68 -4.43 3.64
N THR A 252 8.53 -3.80 4.47
CA THR A 252 9.22 -4.49 5.58
C THR A 252 8.23 -5.08 6.60
N TYR A 253 7.20 -4.32 6.99
CA TYR A 253 6.15 -4.82 7.88
C TYR A 253 5.30 -5.91 7.21
N GLY A 254 4.96 -5.75 5.93
CA GLY A 254 4.12 -6.67 5.18
C GLY A 254 4.74 -8.07 5.01
N ILE A 255 6.07 -8.19 5.03
CA ILE A 255 6.78 -9.49 5.02
C ILE A 255 6.28 -10.41 6.15
N SER A 256 5.88 -9.83 7.28
CA SER A 256 5.42 -10.55 8.47
C SER A 256 3.95 -10.26 8.82
N ASP A 257 3.11 -9.89 7.84
CA ASP A 257 1.67 -9.63 8.09
C ASP A 257 1.01 -10.89 8.71
N PRO A 258 0.17 -10.74 9.76
CA PRO A 258 -0.47 -11.87 10.40
C PRO A 258 -1.40 -12.66 9.47
N SER A 259 -2.03 -12.01 8.48
CA SER A 259 -2.84 -12.69 7.47
C SER A 259 -1.95 -13.25 6.36
N PRO A 260 -2.00 -14.56 6.06
CA PRO A 260 -1.25 -15.15 4.94
C PRO A 260 -1.60 -14.51 3.59
N LEU A 261 -2.85 -14.05 3.42
CA LEU A 261 -3.30 -13.42 2.18
C LEU A 261 -2.64 -12.06 1.97
N ALA A 262 -2.70 -11.19 2.98
CA ALA A 262 -2.04 -9.89 2.93
C ALA A 262 -0.52 -10.02 2.83
N ARG A 263 0.07 -10.99 3.55
CA ARG A 263 1.50 -11.32 3.46
C ARG A 263 1.91 -11.76 2.06
N ALA A 264 1.11 -12.59 1.40
CA ALA A 264 1.35 -13.01 0.03
C ALA A 264 1.35 -11.79 -0.93
N ALA A 265 0.39 -10.88 -0.80
CA ALA A 265 0.39 -9.64 -1.59
C ALA A 265 1.63 -8.77 -1.28
N ALA A 266 2.02 -8.64 -0.01
CA ALA A 266 3.23 -7.94 0.39
C ALA A 266 4.49 -8.57 -0.22
N TRP A 267 4.57 -9.90 -0.30
CA TRP A 267 5.69 -10.59 -0.95
C TRP A 267 5.73 -10.36 -2.46
N GLY A 268 4.57 -10.29 -3.11
CA GLY A 268 4.47 -9.85 -4.49
C GLY A 268 4.99 -8.42 -4.68
N ALA A 269 4.61 -7.51 -3.79
CA ALA A 269 5.07 -6.12 -3.81
C ALA A 269 6.57 -5.99 -3.52
N CYS A 270 7.09 -6.76 -2.57
CA CYS A 270 8.52 -6.82 -2.26
C CYS A 270 9.32 -7.36 -3.46
N HIS A 271 8.81 -8.38 -4.16
CA HIS A 271 9.45 -8.85 -5.38
C HIS A 271 9.46 -7.78 -6.49
N ALA A 272 8.36 -7.06 -6.68
CA ALA A 272 8.31 -5.96 -7.65
C ALA A 272 9.34 -4.85 -7.33
N ALA A 273 9.55 -4.55 -6.04
CA ALA A 273 10.51 -3.54 -5.60
C ALA A 273 11.97 -4.03 -5.61
N TYR A 274 12.23 -5.23 -5.09
CA TYR A 274 13.56 -5.71 -4.76
C TYR A 274 14.09 -6.78 -5.73
N GLY A 275 13.22 -7.32 -6.60
CA GLY A 275 13.56 -8.27 -7.65
C GLY A 275 14.04 -9.64 -7.17
N ALA A 276 14.95 -10.22 -7.94
CA ALA A 276 15.48 -11.57 -7.75
C ALA A 276 16.10 -11.85 -6.36
N PRO A 277 16.82 -10.90 -5.72
CA PRO A 277 17.28 -11.06 -4.33
C PRO A 277 16.17 -11.40 -3.33
N PHE A 278 15.01 -10.74 -3.43
CA PHE A 278 13.89 -11.05 -2.54
C PHE A 278 13.30 -12.42 -2.83
N LEU A 279 13.09 -12.77 -4.11
CA LEU A 279 12.54 -14.08 -4.48
C LEU A 279 13.42 -15.24 -3.99
N ALA A 280 14.73 -15.08 -4.02
CA ALA A 280 15.65 -16.10 -3.56
C ALA A 280 15.53 -16.35 -2.05
N GLU A 281 15.48 -15.28 -1.24
CA GLU A 281 15.28 -15.38 0.20
C GLU A 281 13.87 -15.92 0.52
N ALA A 282 12.86 -15.47 -0.22
CA ALA A 282 11.47 -15.91 -0.08
C ALA A 282 11.34 -17.43 -0.33
N LEU A 283 11.97 -17.95 -1.39
CA LEU A 283 12.00 -19.39 -1.66
C LEU A 283 12.61 -20.18 -0.50
N VAL A 284 13.80 -19.78 -0.06
CA VAL A 284 14.50 -20.49 1.03
C VAL A 284 13.70 -20.43 2.34
N SER A 285 12.89 -19.39 2.55
CA SER A 285 12.05 -19.25 3.75
C SER A 285 10.81 -20.17 3.79
N LEU A 286 10.40 -20.77 2.66
CA LEU A 286 9.22 -21.64 2.57
C LEU A 286 9.40 -23.00 3.24
N VAL A 287 10.64 -23.44 3.36
CA VAL A 287 11.00 -24.68 4.03
C VAL A 287 11.88 -24.27 5.19
N MET A 288 11.52 -24.74 6.40
CA MET A 288 12.25 -24.56 7.67
C MET A 288 13.74 -24.29 7.47
N PRO A 289 14.33 -23.30 8.16
CA PRO A 289 15.64 -22.79 7.80
C PRO A 289 16.59 -23.96 7.67
N ALA A 290 17.21 -24.08 6.49
CA ALA A 290 18.37 -24.93 6.33
C ALA A 290 19.41 -24.44 7.33
N LEU A 291 19.43 -25.06 8.51
CA LEU A 291 20.48 -24.87 9.47
C LEU A 291 21.75 -25.24 8.72
N THR A 292 22.72 -24.33 8.70
CA THR A 292 24.07 -24.69 8.28
C THR A 292 24.54 -25.89 9.09
N ARG A 293 25.59 -26.59 8.64
CA ARG A 293 26.21 -27.70 9.41
C ARG A 293 26.60 -27.29 10.85
N GLU A 294 26.67 -25.99 11.13
CA GLU A 294 27.01 -25.36 12.41
C GLU A 294 25.78 -24.90 13.22
N GLY A 295 24.56 -25.20 12.77
CA GLY A 295 23.32 -24.79 13.44
C GLY A 295 22.98 -23.31 13.30
N GLN A 296 23.69 -22.56 12.45
CA GLN A 296 23.36 -21.16 12.15
C GLN A 296 22.32 -21.07 11.04
N VAL A 297 21.36 -20.14 11.18
CA VAL A 297 20.45 -19.75 10.11
C VAL A 297 21.30 -19.22 8.94
N ALA A 298 21.08 -19.76 7.74
CA ALA A 298 21.83 -19.38 6.55
C ALA A 298 21.83 -17.84 6.36
N ARG A 299 23.02 -17.30 6.05
CA ARG A 299 23.38 -15.87 5.96
C ARG A 299 22.61 -15.02 4.92
N THR A 300 21.50 -15.50 4.39
CA THR A 300 20.78 -14.85 3.28
C THR A 300 19.70 -13.87 3.73
N GLN A 301 19.54 -13.56 5.01
CA GLN A 301 18.48 -12.68 5.50
C GLN A 301 18.76 -11.19 5.26
N ARG A 302 18.84 -10.77 3.99
CA ARG A 302 18.92 -9.34 3.63
C ARG A 302 17.58 -8.65 3.90
N HIS A 303 16.49 -9.34 3.63
CA HIS A 303 15.13 -8.84 3.75
C HIS A 303 14.47 -9.25 5.08
N GLY A 304 15.10 -10.16 5.83
CA GLY A 304 14.61 -10.59 7.15
C GLY A 304 13.35 -11.45 7.06
N ILE A 305 13.20 -12.22 5.99
CA ILE A 305 11.99 -13.02 5.75
C ILE A 305 11.93 -14.17 6.77
N PRO A 306 10.86 -14.26 7.59
CA PRO A 306 10.71 -15.33 8.56
C PRO A 306 10.39 -16.64 7.86
N ALA A 307 10.71 -17.76 8.52
CA ALA A 307 10.28 -19.08 8.04
C ALA A 307 8.75 -19.17 8.01
N GLN A 308 8.20 -19.76 6.94
CA GLN A 308 6.76 -19.87 6.75
C GLN A 308 6.23 -21.21 7.27
N GLN A 309 5.00 -21.18 7.77
CA GLN A 309 4.29 -22.40 8.16
C GLN A 309 3.57 -22.97 6.94
N ALA A 310 3.51 -24.30 6.82
CA ALA A 310 2.85 -24.95 5.69
C ALA A 310 1.35 -24.62 5.56
N VAL A 311 0.71 -24.16 6.65
CA VAL A 311 -0.68 -23.67 6.66
C VAL A 311 -0.86 -22.32 5.98
N ASP A 312 0.22 -21.55 5.78
CA ASP A 312 0.23 -20.23 5.13
C ASP A 312 0.20 -20.37 3.60
N GLU A 313 -0.69 -21.23 3.07
CA GLU A 313 -0.77 -21.60 1.65
C GLU A 313 -0.73 -20.42 0.65
N PRO A 314 -1.41 -19.28 0.88
CA PRO A 314 -1.33 -18.13 -0.04
C PRO A 314 0.10 -17.64 -0.30
N VAL A 315 0.99 -17.72 0.69
CA VAL A 315 2.39 -17.29 0.58
C VAL A 315 3.16 -18.24 -0.35
N PHE A 316 2.98 -19.55 -0.18
CA PHE A 316 3.56 -20.58 -1.06
C PHE A 316 3.09 -20.38 -2.50
N LEU A 317 1.79 -20.21 -2.70
CA LEU A 317 1.20 -19.98 -4.02
C LEU A 317 1.81 -18.76 -4.70
N LYS A 318 1.98 -17.65 -3.98
CA LYS A 318 2.59 -16.44 -4.53
C LYS A 318 4.05 -16.68 -4.92
N VAL A 319 4.88 -17.29 -4.08
CA VAL A 319 6.29 -17.54 -4.42
C VAL A 319 6.41 -18.42 -5.67
N PHE A 320 5.61 -19.49 -5.77
CA PHE A 320 5.65 -20.37 -6.94
C PHE A 320 5.10 -19.69 -8.20
N GLU A 321 4.12 -18.79 -8.07
CA GLU A 321 3.71 -17.89 -9.15
C GLU A 321 4.87 -17.02 -9.63
N LEU A 322 5.61 -16.41 -8.71
CA LEU A 322 6.78 -15.58 -9.05
C LEU A 322 7.87 -16.40 -9.75
N VAL A 323 8.18 -17.62 -9.28
CA VAL A 323 9.13 -18.53 -9.94
C VAL A 323 8.67 -18.91 -11.34
N ARG A 324 7.37 -19.18 -11.54
CA ARG A 324 6.86 -19.46 -12.89
C ARG A 324 6.99 -18.26 -13.82
N GLY A 325 6.84 -17.04 -13.29
CA GLY A 325 6.98 -15.81 -14.08
C GLY A 325 8.42 -15.42 -14.40
N HIS A 326 9.36 -15.71 -13.50
CA HIS A 326 10.72 -15.13 -13.55
C HIS A 326 11.85 -16.18 -13.55
N GLY A 327 11.52 -17.45 -13.36
CA GLY A 327 12.51 -18.52 -13.18
C GLY A 327 13.15 -18.52 -11.79
N LEU A 328 14.24 -19.27 -11.65
CA LEU A 328 15.04 -19.29 -10.43
C LEU A 328 16.06 -18.13 -10.42
N PRO A 329 16.17 -17.37 -9.33
CA PRO A 329 17.25 -16.41 -9.15
C PRO A 329 18.62 -17.12 -9.16
N SER A 330 19.50 -16.78 -10.12
CA SER A 330 20.84 -17.37 -10.25
C SER A 330 21.97 -16.47 -9.75
N ASP A 331 21.81 -15.15 -9.81
CA ASP A 331 22.93 -14.19 -9.69
C ASP A 331 22.79 -13.31 -8.44
N LEU A 332 23.10 -13.89 -7.27
CA LEU A 332 23.16 -13.12 -6.02
C LEU A 332 24.61 -12.78 -5.64
N PRO A 333 24.94 -11.51 -5.39
CA PRO A 333 26.29 -11.12 -4.97
C PRO A 333 26.77 -11.90 -3.75
N GLY A 334 27.94 -12.53 -3.85
CA GLY A 334 28.57 -13.25 -2.75
C GLY A 334 27.96 -14.62 -2.42
N THR A 335 27.09 -15.16 -3.27
CA THR A 335 26.53 -16.51 -3.11
C THR A 335 27.08 -17.45 -4.18
N ASP A 336 27.37 -18.69 -3.80
CA ASP A 336 27.63 -19.76 -4.76
C ASP A 336 26.34 -20.05 -5.54
N ALA A 337 26.32 -19.67 -6.82
CA ALA A 337 25.16 -19.81 -7.69
C ALA A 337 24.69 -21.27 -7.78
N ASP A 338 25.62 -22.22 -7.71
CA ASP A 338 25.27 -23.62 -7.77
C ASP A 338 24.61 -24.10 -6.48
N ALA A 339 25.18 -23.75 -5.34
CA ALA A 339 24.59 -24.06 -4.05
C ALA A 339 23.19 -23.46 -3.91
N LEU A 340 23.02 -22.19 -4.32
CA LEU A 340 21.75 -21.48 -4.28
C LEU A 340 20.67 -22.16 -5.13
N ARG A 341 20.99 -22.44 -6.41
CA ARG A 341 20.07 -23.16 -7.31
C ARG A 341 19.68 -24.51 -6.74
N GLY A 342 20.65 -25.23 -6.14
CA GLY A 342 20.39 -26.50 -5.46
C GLY A 342 19.38 -26.36 -4.32
N SER A 343 19.58 -25.38 -3.43
CA SER A 343 18.65 -25.12 -2.32
C SER A 343 17.25 -24.73 -2.80
N GLN A 344 17.14 -23.90 -3.84
CA GLN A 344 15.85 -23.47 -4.38
C GLN A 344 15.07 -24.64 -5.02
N LEU A 345 15.75 -25.50 -5.79
CA LEU A 345 15.13 -26.69 -6.36
C LEU A 345 14.72 -27.69 -5.27
N PHE A 346 15.53 -27.85 -4.23
CA PHE A 346 15.18 -28.69 -3.08
C PHE A 346 13.90 -28.21 -2.39
N VAL A 347 13.73 -26.90 -2.17
CA VAL A 347 12.49 -26.33 -1.62
C VAL A 347 11.28 -26.73 -2.45
N LEU A 348 11.35 -26.53 -3.76
CA LEU A 348 10.25 -26.85 -4.67
C LEU A 348 9.90 -28.35 -4.64
N LEU A 349 10.92 -29.22 -4.65
CA LEU A 349 10.75 -30.68 -4.57
C LEU A 349 10.14 -31.10 -3.23
N GLN A 350 10.59 -30.53 -2.12
CA GLN A 350 10.05 -30.82 -0.80
C GLN A 350 8.57 -30.48 -0.71
N VAL A 351 8.19 -29.27 -1.15
CA VAL A 351 6.78 -28.86 -1.14
C VAL A 351 5.95 -29.71 -2.10
N ALA A 352 6.46 -30.03 -3.29
CA ALA A 352 5.75 -30.88 -4.24
C ALA A 352 5.45 -32.30 -3.72
N HIS A 353 6.31 -32.84 -2.85
CA HIS A 353 6.26 -34.27 -2.46
C HIS A 353 5.84 -34.55 -1.02
N ASP A 354 5.85 -33.57 -0.13
CA ASP A 354 5.38 -33.79 1.24
C ASP A 354 3.85 -33.64 1.32
N PHE A 355 3.18 -34.78 1.11
CA PHE A 355 1.73 -34.88 1.17
C PHE A 355 1.14 -34.66 2.57
N SER A 356 1.98 -34.76 3.61
CA SER A 356 1.56 -34.67 5.01
C SER A 356 1.63 -33.23 5.54
N ALA A 357 2.61 -32.45 5.08
CA ALA A 357 2.81 -31.07 5.51
C ALA A 357 2.05 -30.06 4.65
N TYR A 358 1.97 -30.26 3.32
CA TYR A 358 1.48 -29.23 2.40
C TYR A 358 0.15 -29.59 1.72
N GLY A 359 -0.71 -28.58 1.60
CA GLY A 359 -1.99 -28.64 0.90
C GLY A 359 -1.84 -28.88 -0.61
N GLU A 360 -2.86 -29.48 -1.22
CA GLU A 360 -2.85 -29.90 -2.63
C GLU A 360 -2.52 -28.76 -3.60
N ARG A 361 -3.01 -27.54 -3.34
CA ARG A 361 -2.77 -26.38 -4.22
C ARG A 361 -1.31 -25.96 -4.16
N SER A 362 -0.74 -25.86 -2.96
CA SER A 362 0.69 -25.58 -2.77
C SER A 362 1.58 -26.59 -3.49
N ARG A 363 1.29 -27.90 -3.34
CA ARG A 363 2.05 -28.96 -4.02
C ARG A 363 1.94 -28.86 -5.54
N THR A 364 0.74 -28.67 -6.06
CA THR A 364 0.50 -28.54 -7.51
C THR A 364 1.21 -27.33 -8.09
N SER A 365 1.17 -26.19 -7.38
CA SER A 365 1.86 -24.97 -7.79
C SER A 365 3.39 -25.14 -7.77
N ALA A 366 3.94 -25.84 -6.77
CA ALA A 366 5.36 -26.19 -6.71
C ALA A 366 5.78 -27.07 -7.91
N MET A 367 4.98 -28.08 -8.28
CA MET A 367 5.24 -28.91 -9.47
C MET A 367 5.19 -28.10 -10.77
N GLN A 368 4.27 -27.15 -10.89
CA GLN A 368 4.21 -26.26 -12.06
C GLN A 368 5.43 -25.34 -12.13
N ALA A 369 5.89 -24.82 -10.99
CA ALA A 369 7.15 -24.08 -10.92
C ALA A 369 8.35 -24.94 -11.30
N LEU A 370 8.43 -26.19 -10.83
CA LEU A 370 9.45 -27.16 -11.24
C LEU A 370 9.45 -27.41 -12.76
N GLY A 371 8.26 -27.54 -13.36
CA GLY A 371 8.13 -27.67 -14.82
C GLY A 371 8.78 -26.51 -15.57
N VAL A 372 8.50 -25.27 -15.16
CA VAL A 372 9.08 -24.06 -15.79
C VAL A 372 10.61 -24.04 -15.66
N VAL A 373 11.14 -24.28 -14.46
CA VAL A 373 12.59 -24.14 -14.19
C VAL A 373 13.43 -25.27 -14.82
N THR A 374 12.78 -26.37 -15.22
CA THR A 374 13.39 -27.50 -15.93
C THR A 374 13.13 -27.47 -17.43
N GLY A 375 12.64 -26.36 -17.99
CA GLY A 375 12.35 -26.26 -19.42
C GLY A 375 11.25 -27.21 -19.90
N ASN A 376 10.37 -27.65 -18.99
CA ASN A 376 9.35 -28.69 -19.20
C ASN A 376 9.91 -30.05 -19.65
N GLU A 377 11.21 -30.33 -19.42
CA GLU A 377 11.82 -31.61 -19.76
C GLU A 377 11.20 -32.79 -18.99
N LYS A 378 10.62 -32.52 -17.81
CA LYS A 378 9.83 -33.50 -17.03
C LYS A 378 8.44 -32.95 -16.71
N ILE A 379 7.41 -33.66 -17.20
CA ILE A 379 5.98 -33.36 -16.96
C ILE A 379 5.34 -34.42 -16.03
N GLY A 380 6.16 -35.12 -15.23
CA GLY A 380 5.67 -36.18 -14.33
C GLY A 380 5.18 -35.63 -13.00
N LEU A 381 4.01 -36.07 -12.52
CA LEU A 381 3.56 -35.82 -11.14
C LEU A 381 4.13 -36.85 -10.14
N ARG A 382 4.90 -37.82 -10.62
CA ARG A 382 5.43 -38.93 -9.82
C ARG A 382 6.72 -38.53 -9.12
N LYS A 383 6.80 -38.80 -7.82
CA LYS A 383 7.96 -38.50 -6.97
C LYS A 383 9.25 -39.14 -7.50
N GLU A 384 9.16 -40.39 -7.93
CA GLU A 384 10.29 -41.18 -8.39
C GLU A 384 10.95 -40.53 -9.63
N ALA A 385 10.13 -39.97 -10.53
CA ALA A 385 10.64 -39.30 -11.72
C ALA A 385 11.43 -38.02 -11.39
N TRP A 386 11.06 -37.31 -10.32
CA TRP A 386 11.76 -36.12 -9.85
C TRP A 386 13.01 -36.47 -9.06
N GLU A 387 12.99 -37.53 -8.23
CA GLU A 387 14.17 -38.04 -7.54
C GLU A 387 15.24 -38.52 -8.53
N GLU A 388 14.85 -39.29 -9.57
CA GLU A 388 15.77 -39.71 -10.64
C GLU A 388 16.38 -38.52 -11.40
N TRP A 389 15.55 -37.51 -11.70
CA TRP A 389 16.02 -36.30 -12.36
C TRP A 389 17.02 -35.54 -11.47
N TRP A 390 16.71 -35.40 -10.17
CA TRP A 390 17.58 -34.72 -9.22
C TRP A 390 18.95 -35.40 -9.10
N VAL A 391 18.98 -36.74 -9.05
CA VAL A 391 20.23 -37.51 -9.05
C VAL A 391 21.03 -37.28 -10.34
N ALA A 392 20.36 -37.30 -11.50
CA ALA A 392 21.00 -37.04 -12.79
C ALA A 392 21.51 -35.59 -12.91
N GLU A 393 20.76 -34.62 -12.40
CA GLU A 393 21.14 -33.21 -12.34
C GLU A 393 22.37 -33.01 -11.46
N ALA A 394 22.36 -33.56 -10.25
CA ALA A 394 23.49 -33.51 -9.33
C ALA A 394 24.76 -34.12 -9.95
N ALA A 395 24.63 -35.27 -10.63
CA ALA A 395 25.74 -35.91 -11.32
C ALA A 395 26.29 -35.09 -12.48
N ARG A 396 25.43 -34.36 -13.22
CA ARG A 396 25.87 -33.47 -14.31
C ARG A 396 26.72 -32.32 -13.79
N ARG A 397 26.32 -31.73 -12.66
CA ARG A 397 27.02 -30.62 -12.00
C ARG A 397 28.37 -31.03 -11.42
N ASP A 398 28.43 -32.23 -10.84
CA ASP A 398 29.70 -32.81 -10.37
C ASP A 398 30.67 -33.12 -11.52
N GLY A 399 30.15 -33.36 -12.73
CA GLY A 399 30.93 -33.60 -13.94
C GLY A 399 31.46 -32.33 -14.60
N GLU A 400 30.71 -31.22 -14.54
CA GLU A 400 31.12 -29.91 -15.12
C GLU A 400 32.18 -29.18 -14.26
N ASN A 401 32.24 -29.48 -12.96
CA ASN A 401 33.20 -28.90 -12.02
C ASN A 401 34.54 -29.67 -11.92
N ARG A 402 34.76 -30.71 -12.74
CA ARG A 402 36.02 -31.46 -12.86
C ARG A 402 36.73 -31.11 -14.15
#